data_AF-A0A2S0MG53-F1
#
_entry.id   AF-A0A2S0MG53-F1
#
_cell.length_a   1.000
_cell.length_b   1.000
_cell.length_c   1.000
_cell.angle_alpha   90.00
_cell.angle_beta   90.00
_cell.angle_gamma   90.00
#
_symmetry.space_group_name_H-M   'P 1'
#
loop_
_entity.id
_entity.type
_entity.pdbx_description
1 polymer ?
#
loop_
_entity_poly.entity_id
_entity_poly.type
_entity_poly.pdbx_seq_one_letter_code
_entity_poly.pdbx_strand_id
1 'polypeptide(L)'
;MPHHPAPDTLALTRQVLASALRGMALGAALVLLWVGWRFIGGAPADDRPPHVRVSDVTPGAYKWTDAPLPPPGVSAAEAGRYKLLVLRDGAGTAHAFYLPATDGLATVPSGSNALSPGVPCADFAPDFRTQDIACRQSSAGFEFATRHRWALNGQPLTPGVPVLTAAPGGEEAGDWVWPVPGH
;
A
#
# COMPACT_ATOMS: atom_id res chain seq x y z
N MET A 1 -13.35 -16.15 82.30
CA MET A 1 -12.01 -16.46 81.75
C MET A 1 -12.10 -16.49 80.23
N PRO A 2 -11.17 -15.84 79.52
CA PRO A 2 -11.28 -15.52 78.11
C PRO A 2 -10.88 -16.73 77.23
N HIS A 3 -11.66 -17.02 76.19
CA HIS A 3 -11.28 -17.95 75.12
C HIS A 3 -10.50 -17.18 74.05
N HIS A 4 -9.21 -17.46 73.93
CA HIS A 4 -8.40 -17.07 72.77
C HIS A 4 -8.72 -18.00 71.59
N PRO A 5 -9.06 -17.47 70.39
CA PRO A 5 -9.15 -18.29 69.20
C PRO A 5 -7.76 -18.66 68.67
N ALA A 6 -7.62 -19.89 68.21
CA ALA A 6 -6.37 -20.54 67.80
C ALA A 6 -5.71 -19.87 66.56
N PRO A 7 -4.37 -19.78 66.52
CA PRO A 7 -3.60 -19.08 65.48
C PRO A 7 -3.52 -19.78 64.10
N ASP A 8 -4.07 -20.99 63.95
CA ASP A 8 -3.76 -21.87 62.83
C ASP A 8 -4.56 -21.57 61.53
N THR A 9 -5.70 -20.89 61.63
CA THR A 9 -6.57 -20.60 60.48
C THR A 9 -6.04 -19.48 59.59
N LEU A 10 -5.29 -18.52 60.15
CA LEU A 10 -4.69 -17.39 59.43
C LEU A 10 -3.48 -17.80 58.58
N ALA A 11 -2.74 -18.84 58.98
CA ALA A 11 -1.58 -19.33 58.24
C ALA A 11 -2.00 -20.07 56.95
N LEU A 12 -3.04 -20.91 57.07
CA LEU A 12 -3.61 -21.68 55.96
C LEU A 12 -4.25 -20.78 54.88
N THR A 13 -4.99 -19.74 55.29
CA THR A 13 -5.56 -18.75 54.36
C THR A 13 -4.49 -17.96 53.62
N ARG A 14 -3.40 -17.57 54.29
CA ARG A 14 -2.27 -16.87 53.64
C ARG A 14 -1.53 -17.75 52.64
N GLN A 15 -1.36 -19.04 52.92
CA GLN A 15 -0.72 -19.97 51.99
C GLN A 15 -1.55 -20.22 50.73
N VAL A 16 -2.87 -20.37 50.87
CA VAL A 16 -3.78 -20.55 49.73
C VAL A 16 -3.87 -19.27 48.88
N LEU A 17 -3.88 -18.08 49.51
CA LEU A 17 -3.88 -16.82 48.78
C LEU A 17 -2.56 -16.63 47.99
N ALA A 18 -1.43 -16.98 48.60
CA ALA A 18 -0.11 -16.87 47.97
C ALA A 18 0.07 -17.83 46.79
N SER A 19 -0.48 -19.04 46.85
CA SER A 19 -0.44 -19.99 45.73
C SER A 19 -1.33 -19.54 44.58
N ALA A 20 -2.53 -19.01 44.86
CA ALA A 20 -3.41 -18.45 43.85
C ALA A 20 -2.78 -17.23 43.14
N LEU A 21 -2.14 -16.32 43.88
CA LEU A 21 -1.41 -15.18 43.34
C LEU A 21 -0.24 -15.60 42.44
N ARG A 22 0.51 -16.63 42.82
CA ARG A 22 1.60 -17.18 41.99
C ARG A 22 1.07 -17.82 40.70
N GLY A 23 -0.04 -18.54 40.78
CA GLY A 23 -0.71 -19.12 39.60
C GLY A 23 -1.15 -18.04 38.62
N MET A 24 -1.79 -16.97 39.12
CA MET A 24 -2.20 -15.83 38.29
C MET A 24 -1.00 -15.07 37.68
N ALA A 25 0.08 -14.87 38.45
CA ALA A 25 1.27 -14.21 37.95
C ALA A 25 1.98 -15.00 36.84
N LEU A 26 2.08 -16.33 37.00
CA LEU A 26 2.61 -17.21 35.95
C LEU A 26 1.73 -17.21 34.70
N GLY A 27 0.41 -17.23 34.87
CA GLY A 27 -0.54 -17.10 33.77
C GLY A 27 -0.38 -15.78 33.01
N ALA A 28 -0.29 -14.66 33.74
CA ALA A 28 -0.07 -13.34 33.15
C ALA A 28 1.27 -13.25 32.41
N ALA A 29 2.34 -13.82 32.97
CA ALA A 29 3.65 -13.86 32.32
C ALA A 29 3.61 -14.66 31.01
N LEU A 30 2.94 -15.81 30.98
CA LEU A 30 2.77 -16.62 29.77
C LEU A 30 1.96 -15.89 28.68
N VAL A 31 0.91 -15.17 29.07
CA VAL A 31 0.12 -14.36 28.13
C VAL A 31 0.96 -13.22 27.55
N LEU A 32 1.72 -12.50 28.38
CA LEU A 32 2.61 -11.43 27.92
C LEU A 32 3.70 -11.97 27.00
N LEU A 33 4.24 -13.14 27.28
CA LEU A 33 5.26 -13.79 26.46
C LEU A 33 4.68 -14.26 25.11
N TRP A 34 3.45 -14.77 25.11
CA TRP A 34 2.74 -15.15 23.89
C TRP A 34 2.40 -13.94 23.01
N VAL A 35 1.90 -12.85 23.61
CA VAL A 35 1.64 -11.59 22.89
C VAL A 35 2.95 -11.00 22.37
N GLY A 36 4.00 -10.94 23.19
CA GLY A 36 5.33 -10.48 22.78
C GLY A 36 5.89 -11.29 21.61
N TRP A 37 5.75 -12.62 21.65
CA TRP A 37 6.17 -13.50 20.55
C TRP A 37 5.40 -13.21 19.26
N ARG A 38 4.08 -12.95 19.34
CA ARG A 38 3.25 -12.64 18.18
C ARG A 38 3.62 -11.30 17.53
N PHE A 39 4.11 -10.34 18.31
CA PHE A 39 4.58 -9.06 17.80
C PHE A 39 6.03 -9.13 17.26
N ILE A 40 6.90 -9.96 17.85
CA ILE A 40 8.28 -10.14 17.39
C ILE A 40 8.35 -11.03 16.13
N GLY A 41 7.46 -12.03 16.02
CA GLY A 41 7.48 -13.02 14.94
C GLY A 41 7.07 -12.50 13.55
N GLY A 42 6.56 -11.27 13.45
CA GLY A 42 6.01 -10.73 12.20
C GLY A 42 4.76 -11.48 11.72
N ALA A 43 3.97 -10.87 10.83
CA ALA A 43 2.97 -11.63 10.10
C ALA A 43 3.71 -12.71 9.28
N PRO A 44 3.16 -13.94 9.15
CA PRO A 44 3.74 -14.93 8.23
C PRO A 44 3.89 -14.27 6.86
N ALA A 45 5.07 -14.41 6.26
CA ALA A 45 5.31 -13.92 4.91
C ALA A 45 4.26 -14.55 4.00
N ASP A 46 3.44 -13.73 3.35
CA ASP A 46 2.55 -14.21 2.31
C ASP A 46 3.46 -14.59 1.13
N ASP A 47 3.62 -15.89 0.90
CA ASP A 47 4.47 -16.42 -0.19
C ASP A 47 3.91 -16.08 -1.58
N ARG A 48 2.72 -15.46 -1.64
CA ARG A 48 2.18 -14.97 -2.91
C ARG A 48 3.01 -13.81 -3.44
N PRO A 49 3.29 -13.79 -4.76
CA PRO A 49 3.87 -12.62 -5.39
C PRO A 49 3.07 -11.35 -5.05
N PRO A 50 3.74 -10.20 -4.92
CA PRO A 50 3.07 -8.93 -4.75
C PRO A 50 2.02 -8.74 -5.84
N HIS A 51 0.80 -8.40 -5.44
CA HIS A 51 -0.33 -8.31 -6.35
C HIS A 51 -1.29 -7.18 -5.97
N VAL A 52 -2.04 -6.73 -6.97
CA VAL A 52 -3.13 -5.76 -6.83
C VAL A 52 -4.34 -6.32 -7.57
N ARG A 53 -5.50 -6.40 -6.92
CA ARG A 53 -6.76 -6.77 -7.58
C ARG A 53 -7.03 -5.80 -8.72
N VAL A 54 -7.28 -6.27 -9.94
CA VAL A 54 -7.64 -5.44 -11.11
C VAL A 54 -8.93 -5.86 -11.80
N SER A 55 -9.52 -6.98 -11.39
CA SER A 55 -10.83 -7.44 -11.87
C SER A 55 -11.98 -6.54 -11.43
N ASP A 56 -11.76 -5.68 -10.43
CA ASP A 56 -12.71 -4.66 -9.98
C ASP A 56 -12.71 -3.41 -10.89
N VAL A 57 -11.72 -3.29 -11.79
CA VAL A 57 -11.67 -2.22 -12.80
C VAL A 57 -12.36 -2.73 -14.08
N THR A 58 -13.57 -2.25 -14.34
CA THR A 58 -14.31 -2.58 -15.57
C THR A 58 -13.68 -1.94 -16.81
N PRO A 59 -13.94 -2.44 -18.03
CA PRO A 59 -13.48 -1.79 -19.26
C PRO A 59 -13.91 -0.31 -19.33
N GLY A 60 -13.00 0.57 -19.72
CA GLY A 60 -13.24 2.02 -19.72
C GLY A 60 -13.25 2.65 -18.33
N ALA A 61 -12.66 2.02 -17.33
CA ALA A 61 -12.51 2.54 -15.97
C ALA A 61 -11.05 2.49 -15.51
N TYR A 62 -10.78 3.20 -14.42
CA TYR A 62 -9.46 3.24 -13.79
C TYR A 62 -9.59 3.37 -12.28
N LYS A 63 -8.49 3.13 -11.58
CA LYS A 63 -8.34 3.42 -10.16
C LYS A 63 -6.90 3.80 -9.83
N TRP A 64 -6.78 4.54 -8.73
CA TRP A 64 -5.50 4.80 -8.06
C TRP A 64 -5.34 3.85 -6.89
N THR A 65 -4.14 3.33 -6.69
CA THR A 65 -3.78 2.51 -5.54
C THR A 65 -2.35 2.80 -5.12
N ASP A 66 -2.01 2.42 -3.89
CA ASP A 66 -0.60 2.31 -3.50
C ASP A 66 0.05 1.17 -4.27
N ALA A 67 1.30 1.38 -4.69
CA ALA A 67 2.07 0.34 -5.32
C ALA A 67 2.64 -0.60 -4.26
N PRO A 68 2.46 -1.93 -4.40
CA PRO A 68 3.05 -2.88 -3.45
C PRO A 68 4.57 -2.97 -3.59
N LEU A 69 5.12 -2.62 -4.76
CA LEU A 69 6.55 -2.56 -5.04
C LEU A 69 6.92 -1.21 -5.68
N PRO A 70 8.10 -0.65 -5.36
CA PRO A 70 8.58 0.57 -5.99
C PRO A 70 8.82 0.37 -7.50
N PRO A 71 8.83 1.46 -8.29
CA PRO A 71 9.25 1.39 -9.68
C PRO A 71 10.67 0.80 -9.84
N PRO A 72 11.00 0.21 -11.01
CA PRO A 72 12.34 -0.27 -11.27
C PRO A 72 13.41 0.82 -11.06
N GLY A 73 14.51 0.48 -10.37
CA GLY A 73 15.60 1.41 -10.07
C GLY A 73 15.33 2.37 -8.90
N VAL A 74 14.17 2.29 -8.26
CA VAL A 74 13.83 3.08 -7.05
C VAL A 74 14.03 2.23 -5.79
N SER A 75 14.56 2.84 -4.73
CA SER A 75 14.77 2.17 -3.46
C SER A 75 13.46 1.93 -2.70
N ALA A 76 13.40 0.89 -1.87
CA ALA A 76 12.21 0.58 -1.07
C ALA A 76 11.82 1.72 -0.11
N ALA A 77 12.79 2.49 0.39
CA ALA A 77 12.56 3.65 1.25
C ALA A 77 11.79 4.78 0.54
N GLU A 78 11.82 4.82 -0.79
CA GLU A 78 11.17 5.83 -1.61
C GLU A 78 9.86 5.35 -2.24
N ALA A 79 9.47 4.09 -1.99
CA ALA A 79 8.27 3.48 -2.57
C ALA A 79 6.99 4.30 -2.28
N GLY A 80 6.87 4.86 -1.06
CA GLY A 80 5.72 5.67 -0.65
C GLY A 80 5.57 7.00 -1.41
N ARG A 81 6.54 7.37 -2.25
CA ARG A 81 6.46 8.54 -3.13
C ARG A 81 5.81 8.25 -4.47
N TYR A 82 5.31 7.04 -4.69
CA TYR A 82 4.72 6.64 -5.97
C TYR A 82 3.32 6.07 -5.76
N LYS A 83 2.42 6.44 -6.66
CA LYS A 83 1.09 5.85 -6.80
C LYS A 83 1.07 4.98 -8.05
N LEU A 84 0.20 3.99 -8.03
CA LEU A 84 -0.07 3.15 -9.18
C LEU A 84 -1.41 3.55 -9.80
N LEU A 85 -1.37 3.95 -11.07
CA LEU A 85 -2.54 4.07 -11.91
C LEU A 85 -2.82 2.72 -12.53
N VAL A 86 -3.98 2.14 -12.26
CA VAL A 86 -4.47 0.97 -13.00
C VAL A 86 -5.66 1.40 -13.84
N LEU A 87 -5.64 1.08 -15.13
CA LEU A 87 -6.76 1.36 -16.04
C LEU A 87 -7.06 0.13 -16.89
N ARG A 88 -8.30 -0.01 -17.33
CA ARG A 88 -8.70 -1.03 -18.29
C ARG A 88 -9.23 -0.34 -19.55
N ASP A 89 -8.61 -0.64 -20.69
CA ASP A 89 -9.02 -0.06 -21.96
C ASP A 89 -10.42 -0.55 -22.41
N GLY A 90 -10.92 -0.03 -23.53
CA GLY A 90 -12.21 -0.44 -24.08
C GLY A 90 -12.25 -1.88 -24.61
N ALA A 91 -11.09 -2.47 -24.91
CA ALA A 91 -10.95 -3.87 -25.31
C ALA A 91 -10.91 -4.83 -24.10
N GLY A 92 -10.79 -4.28 -22.88
CA GLY A 92 -10.70 -5.04 -21.65
C GLY A 92 -9.26 -5.33 -21.20
N THR A 93 -8.24 -4.77 -21.87
CA THR A 93 -6.83 -4.92 -21.48
C THR A 93 -6.52 -4.05 -20.28
N ALA A 94 -5.97 -4.65 -19.22
CA ALA A 94 -5.46 -3.90 -18.07
C ALA A 94 -4.07 -3.31 -18.35
N HIS A 95 -3.85 -2.08 -17.91
CA HIS A 95 -2.57 -1.40 -17.91
C HIS A 95 -2.30 -0.81 -16.53
N ALA A 96 -1.03 -0.78 -16.12
CA ALA A 96 -0.61 -0.24 -14.85
C ALA A 96 0.63 0.67 -15.02
N PHE A 97 0.60 1.86 -14.43
CA PHE A 97 1.68 2.86 -14.55
C PHE A 97 2.03 3.47 -13.20
N TYR A 98 3.32 3.69 -12.98
CA TYR A 98 3.83 4.42 -11.82
C TYR A 98 3.84 5.92 -12.06
N LEU A 99 3.26 6.67 -11.15
CA LEU A 99 3.35 8.13 -11.12
C LEU A 99 3.94 8.59 -9.77
N PRO A 100 4.84 9.58 -9.76
CA PRO A 100 5.29 10.20 -8.53
C PRO A 100 4.11 10.88 -7.84
N ALA A 101 4.12 10.90 -6.52
CA ALA A 101 3.05 11.43 -5.70
C ALA A 101 3.60 12.33 -4.59
N THR A 102 2.82 13.34 -4.23
CA THR A 102 3.11 14.29 -3.16
C THR A 102 1.81 14.53 -2.40
N ASP A 103 1.87 14.43 -1.07
CA ASP A 103 0.70 14.56 -0.19
C ASP A 103 -0.50 13.69 -0.62
N GLY A 104 -0.20 12.49 -1.12
CA GLY A 104 -1.20 11.51 -1.57
C GLY A 104 -1.75 11.73 -2.97
N LEU A 105 -1.44 12.86 -3.63
CA LEU A 105 -1.86 13.16 -5.00
C LEU A 105 -0.80 12.73 -6.01
N ALA A 106 -1.24 12.13 -7.12
CA ALA A 106 -0.36 11.90 -8.26
C ALA A 106 0.11 13.24 -8.84
N THR A 107 1.35 13.27 -9.30
CA THR A 107 2.01 14.46 -9.84
C THR A 107 2.26 14.28 -11.33
N VAL A 108 2.09 15.36 -12.09
CA VAL A 108 2.52 15.43 -13.49
C VAL A 108 4.04 15.55 -13.50
N PRO A 109 4.79 14.58 -14.07
CA PRO A 109 6.24 14.61 -14.05
C PRO A 109 6.79 15.85 -14.76
N SER A 110 7.76 16.55 -14.14
CA SER A 110 8.39 17.73 -14.74
C SER A 110 9.83 17.50 -15.22
N GLY A 111 10.37 16.31 -15.02
CA GLY A 111 11.72 15.93 -15.47
C GLY A 111 11.71 15.20 -16.80
N SER A 112 12.92 14.84 -17.27
CA SER A 112 13.11 14.03 -18.49
C SER A 112 12.70 12.56 -18.33
N ASN A 113 12.34 12.15 -17.11
CA ASN A 113 11.84 10.82 -16.81
C ASN A 113 10.47 10.91 -16.10
N ALA A 114 9.60 9.94 -16.34
CA ALA A 114 8.25 9.92 -15.78
C ALA A 114 8.20 9.66 -14.26
N LEU A 115 9.31 9.27 -13.65
CA LEU A 115 9.42 9.07 -12.19
C LEU A 115 9.87 10.32 -11.45
N SER A 116 10.22 11.39 -12.18
CA SER A 116 10.63 12.65 -11.58
C SER A 116 9.43 13.30 -10.90
N PRO A 117 9.58 13.77 -9.65
CA PRO A 117 8.55 14.57 -9.01
C PRO A 117 8.15 15.75 -9.90
N GLY A 118 6.91 16.20 -9.77
CA GLY A 118 6.44 17.37 -10.50
C GLY A 118 5.23 18.00 -9.85
N VAL A 119 4.27 18.47 -10.66
CA VAL A 119 3.15 19.28 -10.18
C VAL A 119 2.03 18.36 -9.66
N PRO A 120 1.67 18.39 -8.36
CA PRO A 120 0.55 17.60 -7.83
C PRO A 120 -0.75 18.00 -8.53
N CYS A 121 -1.53 17.03 -9.00
CA CYS A 121 -2.78 17.29 -9.70
C CYS A 121 -3.90 16.43 -9.10
N ALA A 122 -4.94 17.10 -8.61
CA ALA A 122 -6.08 16.42 -7.99
C ALA A 122 -6.95 15.68 -9.02
N ASP A 123 -7.01 16.21 -10.25
CA ASP A 123 -7.75 15.64 -11.38
C ASP A 123 -6.78 15.08 -12.44
N PHE A 124 -5.83 14.26 -12.00
CA PHE A 124 -4.98 13.49 -12.90
C PHE A 124 -5.67 12.15 -13.18
N ALA A 125 -6.25 12.03 -14.38
CA ALA A 125 -7.13 10.92 -14.72
C ALA A 125 -7.03 10.51 -16.20
N PRO A 126 -7.24 9.22 -16.52
CA PRO A 126 -7.62 8.77 -17.84
C PRO A 126 -9.00 9.29 -18.28
N ASP A 127 -9.14 9.64 -19.55
CA ASP A 127 -10.40 9.89 -20.23
C ASP A 127 -10.51 8.97 -21.45
N PHE A 128 -11.42 8.02 -21.35
CA PHE A 128 -11.63 6.99 -22.36
C PHE A 128 -12.38 7.52 -23.60
N ARG A 129 -12.97 8.72 -23.55
CA ARG A 129 -13.56 9.35 -24.74
C ARG A 129 -12.48 10.02 -25.59
N THR A 130 -11.54 10.70 -24.95
CA THR A 130 -10.42 11.36 -25.62
C THR A 130 -9.17 10.49 -25.76
N GLN A 131 -9.22 9.26 -25.22
CA GLN A 131 -8.17 8.23 -25.29
C GLN A 131 -6.82 8.70 -24.73
N ASP A 132 -6.86 9.48 -23.64
CA ASP A 132 -5.68 10.05 -23.01
C ASP A 132 -5.70 9.97 -21.48
N ILE A 133 -4.54 10.24 -20.89
CA ILE A 133 -4.31 10.43 -19.47
C ILE A 133 -3.72 11.83 -19.34
N ALA A 134 -4.29 12.67 -18.48
CA ALA A 134 -3.84 14.05 -18.33
C ALA A 134 -4.24 14.63 -16.97
N CYS A 135 -3.57 15.71 -16.57
CA CYS A 135 -4.09 16.59 -15.53
C CYS A 135 -5.14 17.53 -16.12
N ARG A 136 -6.34 17.55 -15.54
CA ARG A 136 -7.49 18.32 -16.05
C ARG A 136 -7.86 19.51 -15.17
N GLN A 137 -7.06 19.74 -14.12
CA GLN A 137 -7.23 20.86 -13.24
C GLN A 137 -6.98 22.19 -13.97
N SER A 138 -8.02 23.01 -14.09
CA SER A 138 -8.02 24.25 -14.88
C SER A 138 -7.76 25.53 -14.06
N SER A 139 -7.27 25.40 -12.83
CA SER A 139 -6.90 26.56 -12.00
C SER A 139 -5.62 27.23 -12.49
N ALA A 140 -5.47 28.53 -12.23
CA ALA A 140 -4.25 29.27 -12.55
C ALA A 140 -3.00 28.58 -11.96
N GLY A 141 -1.91 28.52 -12.73
CA GLY A 141 -0.66 27.86 -12.35
C GLY A 141 -0.54 26.38 -12.78
N PHE A 142 -1.58 25.80 -13.40
CA PHE A 142 -1.59 24.43 -13.92
C PHE A 142 -1.35 24.34 -15.43
N GLU A 143 -0.98 25.44 -16.09
CA GLU A 143 -0.79 25.48 -17.55
C GLU A 143 0.34 24.55 -18.00
N PHE A 144 1.32 24.28 -17.14
CA PHE A 144 2.32 23.23 -17.38
C PHE A 144 1.66 21.84 -17.38
N ALA A 145 0.93 21.53 -16.31
CA ALA A 145 0.34 20.22 -16.06
C ALA A 145 -0.71 19.83 -17.12
N THR A 146 -1.56 20.76 -17.52
CA THR A 146 -2.65 20.52 -18.49
C THR A 146 -2.16 20.30 -19.92
N ARG A 147 -0.92 20.69 -20.24
CA ARG A 147 -0.31 20.41 -21.55
C ARG A 147 0.25 19.00 -21.68
N HIS A 148 0.49 18.31 -20.57
CA HIS A 148 1.07 16.97 -20.59
C HIS A 148 -0.04 15.94 -20.78
N ARG A 149 0.05 15.21 -21.90
CA ARG A 149 -0.93 14.19 -22.27
C ARG A 149 -0.22 12.92 -22.66
N TRP A 150 -0.76 11.81 -22.22
CA TRP A 150 -0.35 10.47 -22.59
C TRP A 150 -1.53 9.73 -23.19
N ALA A 151 -1.28 8.78 -24.08
CA ALA A 151 -2.30 7.81 -24.50
C ALA A 151 -2.58 6.83 -23.35
N LEU A 152 -3.69 6.08 -23.45
CA LEU A 152 -4.05 5.08 -22.44
C LEU A 152 -3.00 3.95 -22.26
N ASN A 153 -2.13 3.76 -23.25
CA ASN A 153 -0.99 2.83 -23.18
C ASN A 153 0.29 3.47 -22.60
N GLY A 154 0.22 4.70 -22.08
CA GLY A 154 1.33 5.41 -21.46
C GLY A 154 2.31 6.10 -22.42
N GLN A 155 2.09 6.03 -23.74
CA GLN A 155 2.90 6.76 -24.71
C GLN A 155 2.58 8.26 -24.69
N PRO A 156 3.58 9.14 -24.85
CA PRO A 156 3.33 10.58 -24.85
C PRO A 156 2.56 11.01 -26.11
N LEU A 157 1.53 11.82 -25.92
CA LEU A 157 0.81 12.50 -27.00
C LEU A 157 1.35 13.92 -27.24
N THR A 158 1.94 14.52 -26.21
CA THR A 158 2.57 15.84 -26.29
C THR A 158 4.08 15.70 -26.51
N PRO A 159 4.68 16.45 -27.45
CA PRO A 159 6.13 16.44 -27.65
C PRO A 159 6.91 16.84 -26.39
N GLY A 160 8.02 16.13 -26.12
CA GLY A 160 8.90 16.40 -24.97
C GLY A 160 8.42 15.80 -23.65
N VAL A 161 7.25 15.16 -23.62
CA VAL A 161 6.74 14.43 -22.45
C VAL A 161 7.37 13.03 -22.39
N PRO A 162 7.85 12.56 -21.23
CA PRO A 162 8.42 11.22 -21.11
C PRO A 162 7.33 10.13 -21.22
N VAL A 163 7.70 8.95 -21.71
CA VAL A 163 6.83 7.75 -21.64
C VAL A 163 6.55 7.42 -20.18
N LEU A 164 5.29 7.08 -19.83
CA LEU A 164 4.97 6.63 -18.48
C LEU A 164 5.69 5.32 -18.15
N THR A 165 6.18 5.21 -16.93
CA THR A 165 6.82 3.98 -16.45
C THR A 165 5.75 2.93 -16.17
N ALA A 166 5.63 1.93 -17.03
CA ALA A 166 4.74 0.80 -16.81
C ALA A 166 5.16 0.02 -15.56
N ALA A 167 4.18 -0.45 -14.78
CA ALA A 167 4.46 -1.42 -13.74
C ALA A 167 4.81 -2.77 -14.38
N PRO A 168 5.86 -3.45 -13.90
CA PRO A 168 6.21 -4.75 -14.46
C PRO A 168 5.12 -5.76 -14.11
N GLY A 169 5.02 -6.81 -14.94
CA GLY A 169 4.05 -7.89 -14.75
C GLY A 169 2.85 -7.79 -15.69
N GLY A 170 1.75 -8.41 -15.26
CA GLY A 170 0.53 -8.50 -16.05
C GLY A 170 -0.65 -9.02 -15.24
N GLU A 171 -1.82 -9.08 -15.88
CA GLU A 171 -3.04 -9.60 -15.26
C GLU A 171 -3.06 -11.14 -15.27
N GLU A 172 -3.18 -11.74 -14.09
CA GLU A 172 -3.36 -13.17 -13.86
C GLU A 172 -4.53 -13.39 -12.90
N ALA A 173 -5.52 -14.20 -13.32
CA ALA A 173 -6.70 -14.52 -12.52
C ALA A 173 -7.44 -13.30 -11.90
N GLY A 174 -7.36 -12.13 -12.55
CA GLY A 174 -8.00 -10.89 -12.10
C GLY A 174 -7.15 -10.05 -11.15
N ASP A 175 -5.91 -10.43 -10.88
CA ASP A 175 -4.92 -9.65 -10.14
C ASP A 175 -3.79 -9.19 -11.09
N TRP A 176 -3.27 -7.98 -10.91
CA TRP A 176 -1.99 -7.59 -11.51
C TRP A 176 -0.89 -8.17 -10.64
N VAL A 177 -0.06 -9.02 -11.23
CA VAL A 177 0.98 -9.77 -10.51
C VAL A 177 2.34 -9.25 -10.95
N TRP A 178 3.17 -8.84 -9.99
CA TRP A 178 4.54 -8.43 -10.26
C TRP A 178 5.43 -9.66 -10.46
N PRO A 179 6.38 -9.63 -11.41
CA PRO A 179 7.32 -10.71 -11.59
C PRO A 179 8.19 -10.83 -10.34
N VAL A 180 8.35 -12.05 -9.84
CA VAL A 180 9.28 -12.34 -8.74
C VAL A 180 10.68 -12.44 -9.34
N PRO A 181 11.67 -11.67 -8.84
CA PRO A 181 13.04 -11.80 -9.32
C PRO A 181 13.58 -13.21 -9.03
N GLY A 182 13.97 -13.97 -10.07
CA GLY A 182 14.65 -15.26 -9.91
C GLY A 182 13.92 -16.50 -10.45
N HIS A 183 12.78 -16.33 -11.13
CA HIS A 183 12.10 -17.39 -11.89
C HIS A 183 11.92 -17.00 -13.35
#